data_AF-A0A3B9FNP9-F1
#
_entry.id   AF-A0A3B9FNP9-F1
#
_cell.length_a   1.000
_cell.length_b   1.000
_cell.length_c   1.000
_cell.angle_alpha   90.00
_cell.angle_beta   90.00
_cell.angle_gamma   90.00
#
_symmetry.space_group_name_H-M   'P 1'
#
loop_
_entity.id
_entity.type
_entity.pdbx_description
1 polymer ?
#
loop_
_entity_poly.entity_id
_entity_poly.type
_entity_poly.pdbx_seq_one_letter_code
_entity_poly.pdbx_strand_id
1 'polypeptide(L)'
;MQDYLSLTCRSFALTFLLGMLSACSEDLSSAAGTYAGRLVMEDDSASVELELLADGTARMVGLFGETAEEGTWKMEVVGSGYEKDDVWASFKFPKHRIRLKLKTADKGLIVHEISGRLEGKTILRPIKLMTASPLLRKIR
;
A
#
# COMPACT_ATOMS: atom_id res chain seq x y z
N MET A 1 59.90 -16.35 39.00
CA MET A 1 60.29 -17.42 38.06
C MET A 1 59.03 -18.23 37.79
N GLN A 2 58.61 -18.31 36.52
CA GLN A 2 57.57 -19.20 35.93
C GLN A 2 56.08 -18.86 36.16
N ASP A 3 55.55 -18.05 35.24
CA ASP A 3 54.52 -18.34 34.22
C ASP A 3 53.33 -19.30 34.52
N TYR A 4 52.08 -18.85 34.31
CA TYR A 4 51.28 -19.07 33.08
C TYR A 4 49.75 -18.89 33.30
N LEU A 5 49.14 -18.15 32.35
CA LEU A 5 47.78 -18.28 31.77
C LEU A 5 46.54 -18.31 32.69
N SER A 6 45.70 -17.27 32.61
CA SER A 6 44.49 -17.35 31.78
C SER A 6 43.65 -16.07 31.80
N LEU A 7 43.15 -15.77 30.59
CA LEU A 7 42.07 -14.86 30.20
C LEU A 7 41.24 -14.21 31.31
N THR A 8 41.28 -12.88 31.39
CA THR A 8 40.12 -12.11 31.84
C THR A 8 39.83 -10.95 30.88
N CYS A 9 38.81 -11.20 30.05
CA CYS A 9 37.70 -10.29 29.81
C CYS A 9 38.03 -8.82 29.51
N ARG A 10 38.42 -8.53 28.26
CA ARG A 10 38.19 -7.21 27.64
C ARG A 10 37.58 -7.38 26.26
N SER A 11 36.36 -7.92 26.23
CA SER A 11 35.44 -7.72 25.11
C SER A 11 34.53 -6.55 25.49
N PHE A 12 34.93 -5.33 25.15
CA PHE A 12 33.96 -4.24 25.01
C PHE A 12 33.18 -4.51 23.73
N ALA A 13 32.11 -5.26 23.91
CA ALA A 13 31.15 -5.61 22.89
C ALA A 13 30.47 -4.34 22.37
N LEU A 14 30.75 -4.02 21.10
CA LEU A 14 29.73 -3.97 20.06
C LEU A 14 28.35 -3.47 20.54
N THR A 15 28.23 -2.18 20.87
CA THR A 15 26.94 -1.52 21.15
C THR A 15 26.85 -0.16 20.45
N PHE A 16 27.25 -0.12 19.17
CA PHE A 16 27.14 1.10 18.35
C PHE A 16 26.63 0.80 16.94
N LEU A 17 25.61 -0.05 16.80
CA LEU A 17 24.99 -0.35 15.50
C LEU A 17 23.49 -0.68 15.65
N LEU A 18 22.76 0.10 16.46
CA LEU A 18 21.29 0.02 16.52
C LEU A 18 20.69 1.43 16.64
N GLY A 19 21.05 2.31 15.70
CA GLY A 19 20.66 3.72 15.72
C GLY A 19 20.17 4.27 14.37
N MET A 20 19.73 3.42 13.45
CA MET A 20 19.22 3.85 12.13
C MET A 20 17.98 3.08 11.66
N LEU A 21 17.01 2.89 12.55
CA LEU A 21 15.63 2.57 12.14
C LEU A 21 14.67 3.61 12.71
N SER A 22 15.04 4.90 12.62
CA SER A 22 14.03 5.96 12.62
C SER A 22 13.46 6.03 11.21
N ALA A 23 12.70 5.00 10.84
CA ALA A 23 11.78 5.09 9.72
C ALA A 23 10.78 6.18 10.10
N CYS A 24 10.74 7.26 9.32
CA CYS A 24 9.66 8.22 9.39
C CYS A 24 8.34 7.44 9.37
N SER A 25 7.68 7.36 10.52
CA SER A 25 6.32 6.86 10.62
C SER A 25 5.44 7.86 9.89
N GLU A 26 5.29 7.69 8.58
CA GLU A 26 4.19 8.32 7.86
C GLU A 26 2.91 7.97 8.62
N ASP A 27 2.13 8.98 8.97
CA ASP A 27 0.94 8.80 9.80
C ASP A 27 -0.18 8.15 8.97
N LEU A 28 -0.06 6.84 8.73
CA LEU A 28 -1.01 6.02 7.98
C LEU A 28 -2.39 5.98 8.65
N SER A 29 -2.56 6.55 9.85
CA SER A 29 -3.84 6.56 10.55
C SER A 29 -4.94 7.34 9.82
N SER A 30 -4.59 8.38 9.04
CA SER A 30 -5.58 9.28 8.43
C SER A 30 -6.37 8.62 7.30
N ALA A 31 -5.76 7.71 6.54
CA ALA A 31 -6.39 7.03 5.41
C ALA A 31 -6.83 5.59 5.72
N ALA A 32 -6.44 5.03 6.87
CA ALA A 32 -6.88 3.70 7.29
C ALA A 32 -8.42 3.62 7.44
N GLY A 33 -8.99 2.49 7.05
CA GLY A 33 -10.42 2.21 7.09
C GLY A 33 -10.90 1.29 5.99
N THR A 34 -12.20 1.04 5.96
CA THR A 34 -12.85 0.24 4.93
C THR A 34 -13.69 1.14 4.03
N TYR A 35 -13.56 0.95 2.72
CA TYR A 35 -14.19 1.76 1.70
C TYR A 35 -14.96 0.88 0.71
N ALA A 36 -16.15 1.30 0.30
CA ALA A 36 -16.95 0.56 -0.66
C ALA A 36 -17.45 1.46 -1.79
N GLY A 37 -17.54 0.92 -2.99
CA GLY A 37 -18.04 1.65 -4.14
C GLY A 37 -18.19 0.79 -5.39
N ARG A 38 -18.53 1.43 -6.49
CA ARG A 38 -18.66 0.77 -7.79
C ARG A 38 -17.64 1.34 -8.77
N LEU A 39 -16.90 0.46 -9.42
CA LEU A 39 -15.96 0.77 -10.47
C LEU A 39 -16.56 0.32 -11.80
N VAL A 40 -16.60 1.23 -12.77
CA VAL A 40 -17.00 0.92 -14.15
C VAL A 40 -15.76 1.07 -15.01
N MET A 41 -15.27 -0.04 -15.52
CA MET A 41 -14.12 -0.15 -16.42
C MET A 41 -14.63 -0.39 -17.86
N GLU A 42 -13.74 -0.35 -18.84
CA GLU A 42 -14.11 -0.53 -20.26
C GLU A 42 -14.78 -1.88 -20.53
N ASP A 43 -14.22 -2.97 -19.99
CA ASP A 43 -14.69 -4.34 -20.25
C ASP A 43 -15.58 -4.92 -19.14
N ASP A 44 -15.65 -4.28 -17.97
CA ASP A 44 -16.31 -4.84 -16.79
C ASP A 44 -16.77 -3.75 -15.79
N SER A 45 -17.71 -4.10 -14.92
CA SER A 45 -18.07 -3.27 -13.77
C SER A 45 -18.12 -4.10 -12.49
N ALA A 46 -17.50 -3.60 -11.43
CA ALA A 46 -17.39 -4.30 -10.17
C ALA A 46 -17.87 -3.43 -9.00
N SER A 47 -18.64 -4.03 -8.09
CA SER A 47 -18.79 -3.50 -6.73
C SER A 47 -17.60 -3.98 -5.92
N VAL A 48 -16.88 -3.06 -5.29
CA VAL A 48 -15.63 -3.36 -4.59
C VAL A 48 -15.66 -2.90 -3.15
N GLU A 49 -14.93 -3.63 -2.30
CA GLU A 49 -14.59 -3.25 -0.93
C GLU A 49 -13.07 -3.22 -0.79
N LEU A 50 -12.55 -2.08 -0.35
CA LEU A 50 -11.15 -1.79 -0.13
C LEU A 50 -10.92 -1.61 1.37
N GLU A 51 -10.06 -2.43 1.95
CA GLU A 51 -9.63 -2.30 3.35
C GLU A 51 -8.18 -1.79 3.38
N LEU A 52 -7.94 -0.70 4.10
CA LEU A 52 -6.61 -0.14 4.37
C LEU A 52 -6.35 -0.23 5.88
N LEU A 53 -5.45 -1.11 6.29
CA LEU A 53 -5.09 -1.31 7.70
C LEU A 53 -3.96 -0.36 8.11
N ALA A 54 -3.94 0.07 9.37
CA ALA A 54 -2.96 1.04 9.87
C ALA A 54 -1.50 0.55 9.84
N ASP A 55 -1.28 -0.76 9.67
CA ASP A 55 0.05 -1.37 9.53
C ASP A 55 0.58 -1.35 8.08
N GLY A 56 -0.15 -0.73 7.15
CA GLY A 56 0.21 -0.68 5.73
C GLY A 56 -0.27 -1.91 4.93
N THR A 57 -1.03 -2.82 5.54
CA THR A 57 -1.68 -3.94 4.85
C THR A 57 -2.95 -3.46 4.15
N ALA A 58 -3.20 -3.95 2.93
CA ALA A 58 -4.42 -3.66 2.19
C ALA A 58 -5.12 -4.92 1.70
N ARG A 59 -6.46 -4.92 1.66
CA ARG A 59 -7.27 -5.99 1.05
C ARG A 59 -8.25 -5.42 0.04
N MET A 60 -8.56 -6.21 -0.98
CA MET A 60 -9.51 -5.83 -2.02
C MET A 60 -10.46 -6.99 -2.31
N VAL A 61 -11.76 -6.72 -2.27
CA VAL A 61 -12.81 -7.68 -2.60
C VAL A 61 -13.59 -7.21 -3.82
N GLY A 62 -13.91 -8.12 -4.73
CA GLY A 62 -14.87 -7.92 -5.82
C GLY A 62 -14.29 -7.40 -7.12
N LEU A 63 -13.05 -6.88 -7.11
CA LEU A 63 -12.38 -6.44 -8.34
C LEU A 63 -12.07 -7.67 -9.22
N PHE A 64 -12.53 -7.66 -10.47
CA PHE A 64 -12.49 -8.81 -11.39
C PHE A 64 -13.22 -10.07 -10.89
N GLY A 65 -14.17 -9.91 -9.96
CA GLY A 65 -14.83 -11.04 -9.30
C GLY A 65 -13.91 -11.85 -8.37
N GLU A 66 -12.73 -11.33 -8.04
CA GLU A 66 -11.73 -11.97 -7.20
C GLU A 66 -11.51 -11.18 -5.89
N THR A 67 -10.85 -11.83 -4.93
CA THR A 67 -10.38 -11.21 -3.69
C THR A 67 -8.85 -11.25 -3.64
N ALA A 68 -8.24 -10.12 -3.32
CA ALA A 68 -6.84 -10.04 -2.94
C ALA A 68 -6.73 -9.88 -1.43
N GLU A 69 -6.41 -10.98 -0.74
CA GLU A 69 -6.19 -11.03 0.71
C GLU A 69 -4.86 -10.37 1.12
N GLU A 70 -3.92 -10.27 0.18
CA GLU A 70 -2.58 -9.73 0.38
C GLU A 70 -2.34 -8.53 -0.54
N GLY A 71 -2.22 -7.37 0.09
CA GLY A 71 -1.85 -6.11 -0.54
C GLY A 71 -1.10 -5.22 0.44
N THR A 72 -0.45 -4.21 -0.10
CA THR A 72 0.20 -3.17 0.69
C THR A 72 -0.28 -1.81 0.25
N TRP A 73 -0.29 -0.86 1.17
CA TRP A 73 -0.54 0.52 0.85
C TRP A 73 0.38 1.44 1.62
N LYS A 74 0.52 2.65 1.11
CA LYS A 74 1.24 3.74 1.76
C LYS A 74 0.62 5.05 1.37
N MET A 75 0.88 6.07 2.16
CA MET A 75 0.69 7.42 1.68
C MET A 75 1.88 7.82 0.79
N GLU A 76 1.63 8.59 -0.26
CA GLU A 76 2.72 9.15 -1.05
C GLU A 76 2.33 10.55 -1.49
N VAL A 77 2.99 11.58 -0.96
CA VAL A 77 2.73 12.96 -1.39
C VAL A 77 3.60 13.27 -2.61
N VAL A 78 3.07 13.07 -3.80
CA VAL A 78 3.78 13.41 -5.04
C VAL A 78 3.39 14.81 -5.50
N GLY A 79 4.30 15.78 -5.34
CA GLY A 79 4.20 17.13 -5.92
C GLY A 79 4.09 18.28 -4.91
N SER A 80 4.65 19.45 -5.28
CA SER A 80 4.43 20.73 -4.60
C SER A 80 3.15 21.39 -5.17
N GLY A 81 1.96 21.04 -4.63
CA GLY A 81 0.67 21.60 -5.11
C GLY A 81 -0.59 21.04 -4.43
N TYR A 82 -1.76 21.47 -4.92
CA TYR A 82 -3.11 21.22 -4.37
C TYR A 82 -3.80 19.93 -4.86
N GLU A 83 -3.18 19.14 -5.73
CA GLU A 83 -3.72 17.85 -6.17
C GLU A 83 -2.74 16.73 -5.80
N LYS A 84 -2.77 16.36 -4.52
CA LYS A 84 -2.00 15.24 -4.00
C LYS A 84 -2.84 13.98 -4.19
N ASP A 85 -2.50 13.14 -5.17
CA ASP A 85 -2.72 11.70 -5.01
C ASP A 85 -1.93 11.32 -3.76
N ASP A 86 -2.59 10.80 -2.74
CA ASP A 86 -1.99 10.65 -1.42
C ASP A 86 -2.03 9.21 -0.92
N VAL A 87 -2.73 8.29 -1.58
CA VAL A 87 -2.82 6.88 -1.16
C VAL A 87 -2.53 5.95 -2.35
N TRP A 88 -1.51 5.11 -2.21
CA TRP A 88 -1.13 4.13 -3.22
C TRP A 88 -1.31 2.72 -2.65
N ALA A 89 -2.22 1.95 -3.24
CA ALA A 89 -2.50 0.57 -2.82
C ALA A 89 -2.11 -0.42 -3.93
N SER A 90 -1.43 -1.50 -3.58
CA SER A 90 -0.98 -2.55 -4.49
C SER A 90 -1.48 -3.91 -4.02
N PHE A 91 -2.01 -4.70 -4.95
CA PHE A 91 -2.65 -5.98 -4.69
C PHE A 91 -2.05 -7.07 -5.55
N LYS A 92 -1.96 -8.28 -4.99
CA LYS A 92 -1.62 -9.48 -5.75
C LYS A 92 -2.87 -10.36 -5.88
N PHE A 93 -3.41 -10.42 -7.09
CA PHE A 93 -4.42 -11.39 -7.50
C PHE A 93 -3.76 -12.61 -8.14
N PRO A 94 -4.44 -13.77 -8.22
CA PRO A 94 -3.92 -14.99 -8.84
C PRO A 94 -3.32 -14.82 -10.25
N LYS A 95 -3.89 -13.92 -11.07
CA LYS A 95 -3.42 -13.69 -12.45
C LYS A 95 -2.81 -12.31 -12.68
N HIS A 96 -3.04 -11.38 -11.75
CA HIS A 96 -2.77 -9.97 -11.95
C HIS A 96 -2.10 -9.34 -10.73
N ARG A 97 -1.21 -8.39 -10.96
CA ARG A 97 -0.81 -7.42 -9.93
C ARG A 97 -1.42 -6.09 -10.27
N ILE A 98 -2.19 -5.55 -9.34
CA ILE A 98 -2.98 -4.34 -9.54
C ILE A 98 -2.43 -3.26 -8.61
N ARG A 99 -2.41 -2.03 -9.09
CA ARG A 99 -2.13 -0.83 -8.30
C ARG A 99 -3.24 0.18 -8.50
N LEU A 100 -3.72 0.73 -7.39
CA LEU A 100 -4.63 1.86 -7.33
C LEU A 100 -3.86 3.10 -6.89
N LYS A 101 -4.08 4.19 -7.62
CA LYS A 101 -3.77 5.54 -7.13
C LYS A 101 -5.08 6.18 -6.68
N LEU A 102 -5.08 6.61 -5.43
CA LEU A 102 -6.26 7.09 -4.73
C LEU A 102 -5.97 8.50 -4.20
N LYS A 103 -7.03 9.31 -4.16
CA LYS A 103 -7.03 10.66 -3.58
C LYS A 103 -8.02 10.70 -2.42
N THR A 104 -7.56 11.09 -1.24
CA THR A 104 -8.43 11.30 -0.09
C THR A 104 -9.44 12.41 -0.36
N ALA A 105 -10.69 12.15 -0.01
CA ALA A 105 -11.80 13.09 -0.07
C ALA A 105 -12.59 13.03 1.25
N ASP A 106 -13.39 14.05 1.53
CA ASP A 106 -14.18 14.20 2.77
C ASP A 106 -14.94 12.92 3.19
N LYS A 107 -15.43 12.14 2.22
CA LYS A 107 -16.28 10.97 2.46
C LYS A 107 -15.68 9.64 1.99
N GLY A 108 -14.40 9.60 1.67
CA GLY A 108 -13.75 8.38 1.22
C GLY A 108 -12.56 8.61 0.29
N LEU A 109 -12.37 7.69 -0.66
CA LEU A 109 -11.24 7.68 -1.57
C LEU A 109 -11.73 7.76 -3.01
N ILE A 110 -11.25 8.74 -3.77
CA ILE A 110 -11.48 8.84 -5.21
C ILE A 110 -10.44 7.95 -5.90
N VAL A 111 -10.88 7.04 -6.78
CA VAL A 111 -9.95 6.27 -7.61
C VAL A 111 -9.52 7.12 -8.80
N HIS A 112 -8.26 7.54 -8.80
CA HIS A 112 -7.69 8.35 -9.87
C HIS A 112 -7.19 7.45 -11.02
N GLU A 113 -6.48 6.36 -10.69
CA GLU A 113 -5.90 5.45 -11.68
C GLU A 113 -5.96 4.00 -11.19
N ILE A 114 -6.26 3.08 -12.11
CA ILE A 114 -6.07 1.65 -11.95
C ILE A 114 -5.04 1.21 -12.97
N SER A 115 -4.00 0.52 -12.51
CA SER A 115 -2.98 -0.05 -13.37
C SER A 115 -2.74 -1.51 -13.00
N GLY A 116 -2.55 -2.35 -14.01
CA GLY A 116 -2.43 -3.79 -13.83
C GLY A 116 -1.32 -4.38 -14.70
N ARG A 117 -0.72 -5.46 -14.23
CA ARG A 117 0.13 -6.32 -15.05
C ARG A 117 -0.23 -7.77 -14.83
N LEU A 118 -0.10 -8.56 -15.88
CA LEU A 118 -0.18 -10.01 -15.76
C LEU A 118 1.00 -10.52 -14.94
N GLU A 119 0.77 -11.54 -14.12
CA GLU A 119 1.85 -12.17 -13.37
C GLU A 119 2.93 -12.72 -14.33
N GLY A 120 4.20 -12.54 -13.97
CA GLY A 120 5.34 -12.88 -14.83
C GLY A 120 5.61 -11.90 -15.98
N LYS A 121 4.79 -10.85 -16.17
CA LYS A 121 5.06 -9.78 -17.14
C LYS A 121 5.58 -8.51 -16.46
N THR A 122 6.41 -7.77 -17.18
CA THR A 122 7.01 -6.51 -16.70
C THR A 122 6.14 -5.29 -17.04
N ILE A 123 5.34 -5.36 -18.10
CA ILE A 123 4.56 -4.24 -18.61
C ILE A 123 3.36 -3.97 -17.70
N LEU A 124 3.32 -2.78 -17.12
CA LEU A 124 2.15 -2.23 -16.45
C LEU A 124 1.24 -1.59 -17.50
N ARG A 125 -0.05 -1.93 -17.47
CA ARG A 125 -1.06 -1.40 -18.38
C ARG A 125 -2.11 -0.62 -17.57
N PRO A 126 -2.48 0.59 -17.99
CA PRO A 126 -3.60 1.29 -17.39
C PRO A 126 -4.90 0.53 -17.71
N ILE A 127 -5.81 0.50 -16.75
CA ILE A 127 -7.17 0.01 -16.92
C ILE A 127 -8.08 1.23 -16.95
N LYS A 128 -8.79 1.41 -18.05
CA LYS A 128 -9.57 2.62 -18.30
C LYS A 128 -10.84 2.63 -17.42
N LEU A 129 -10.96 3.67 -16.60
CA LEU A 129 -12.19 3.97 -15.87
C LEU A 129 -13.15 4.73 -16.79
N MET A 130 -14.40 4.29 -16.83
CA MET A 130 -15.47 4.90 -17.62
C MET A 130 -16.26 5.94 -16.83
N THR A 131 -16.20 5.87 -15.50
CA THR A 131 -16.74 6.91 -14.61
C THR A 131 -15.62 7.91 -14.29
N ALA A 132 -15.92 9.20 -14.38
CA ALA A 132 -14.99 10.23 -13.93
C ALA A 132 -14.88 10.18 -12.40
N SER A 133 -13.67 9.98 -11.88
CA SER A 133 -13.36 10.04 -10.44
C SER A 133 -14.32 9.23 -9.54
N PRO A 134 -14.45 7.90 -9.74
CA PRO A 134 -15.36 7.09 -8.93
C PRO A 134 -14.94 7.13 -7.45
N LEU A 135 -15.91 7.38 -6.58
CA LEU A 135 -15.72 7.51 -5.14
C LEU A 135 -16.00 6.17 -4.44
N LEU A 136 -15.01 5.68 -3.69
CA LEU A 136 -15.17 4.63 -2.70
C LEU A 136 -15.50 5.29 -1.36
N ARG A 137 -16.70 5.10 -0.85
CA ARG A 137 -17.17 5.73 0.38
C ARG A 137 -16.64 4.98 1.59
N LYS A 138 -16.16 5.70 2.60
CA LYS A 138 -15.77 5.09 3.88
C LYS A 138 -17.02 4.48 4.54
N ILE A 139 -16.92 3.23 4.94
CA ILE A 139 -17.99 2.48 5.62
C ILE A 139 -17.60 2.02 7.02
N ARG A 140 -16.30 1.89 7.32
CA ARG A 140 -15.74 1.57 8.63
C ARG A 140 -14.42 2.29 8.84
#